data_AF-A0A4Q3D7T2-F1
#
_entry.id   AF-A0A4Q3D7T2-F1
#
_cell.length_a   1.000
_cell.length_b   1.000
_cell.length_c   1.000
_cell.angle_alpha   90.00
_cell.angle_beta   90.00
_cell.angle_gamma   90.00
#
_symmetry.space_group_name_H-M   'P 1'
#
loop_
_entity.id
_entity.type
_entity.pdbx_description
1 polymer ?
#
loop_
_entity_poly.entity_id
_entity_poly.type
_entity_poly.pdbx_seq_one_letter_code
_entity_poly.pdbx_strand_id
1 'polypeptide(L)'
;GPVTARFNKITAYGTTGGRIAMGLTIAAKPVGGASETLGIVWVSARPVNDPGSQKVSFTDLEVRGNTNGIGGDILVQLANSPALAESIAESLTQNFTRDFQKLLAKVQRAIVEKREGDFVIRADIGRVTTGALKAAGQGLYLPVWAEGTARVEYVPH
;
A
#
# COMPACT_ATOMS: atom_id res chain seq x y z
N GLY A 1 -6.30 -25.65 21.39
CA GLY A 1 -5.01 -25.59 22.10
C GLY A 1 -4.15 -24.49 21.49
N PRO A 2 -3.05 -24.06 22.14
CA PRO A 2 -2.18 -23.01 21.60
C PRO A 2 -1.53 -23.45 20.28
N VAL A 3 -1.38 -22.49 19.35
CA VAL A 3 -0.84 -22.69 17.99
C VAL A 3 0.33 -21.73 17.79
N THR A 4 1.40 -22.18 17.17
CA THR A 4 2.46 -21.33 16.65
C THR A 4 2.21 -21.06 15.17
N ALA A 5 2.12 -19.80 14.78
CA ALA A 5 1.93 -19.38 13.39
C ALA A 5 3.08 -18.49 12.92
N ARG A 6 3.47 -18.63 11.65
CA ARG A 6 4.46 -17.79 10.97
C ARG A 6 3.87 -17.23 9.68
N PHE A 7 4.11 -15.95 9.44
CA PHE A 7 3.75 -15.26 8.21
C PHE A 7 4.97 -15.23 7.28
N ASN A 8 4.81 -15.71 6.05
CA ASN A 8 5.93 -15.81 5.11
C ASN A 8 5.89 -14.71 4.06
N LYS A 9 4.93 -14.79 3.13
CA LYS A 9 4.80 -13.89 1.98
C LYS A 9 3.46 -13.19 2.04
N ILE A 10 3.49 -11.87 1.82
CA ILE A 10 2.32 -11.04 1.62
C ILE A 10 2.30 -10.61 0.16
N THR A 11 1.18 -10.81 -0.52
CA THR A 11 0.96 -10.28 -1.87
C THR A 11 -0.32 -9.47 -1.89
N ALA A 12 -0.28 -8.25 -2.39
CA ALA A 12 -1.43 -7.33 -2.39
C ALA A 12 -1.81 -6.92 -3.81
N TYR A 13 -3.11 -6.79 -4.06
CA TYR A 13 -3.69 -6.43 -5.36
C TYR A 13 -4.86 -5.46 -5.15
N GLY A 14 -5.00 -4.48 -6.03
CA GLY A 14 -6.24 -3.71 -6.12
C GLY A 14 -7.34 -4.57 -6.73
N THR A 15 -8.56 -4.48 -6.20
CA THR A 15 -9.73 -5.20 -6.70
C THR A 15 -10.83 -4.23 -7.12
N THR A 16 -11.88 -4.76 -7.75
CA THR A 16 -13.10 -4.00 -8.03
C THR A 16 -13.71 -3.43 -6.74
N GLY A 17 -14.45 -2.33 -6.85
CA GLY A 17 -15.12 -1.69 -5.70
C GLY A 17 -14.20 -0.84 -4.82
N GLY A 18 -12.98 -0.52 -5.29
CA GLY A 18 -12.02 0.31 -4.57
C GLY A 18 -11.44 -0.37 -3.34
N ARG A 19 -11.31 -1.70 -3.38
CA ARG A 19 -10.75 -2.51 -2.28
C ARG A 19 -9.35 -3.00 -2.66
N ILE A 20 -8.59 -3.35 -1.64
CA ILE A 20 -7.37 -4.15 -1.78
C ILE A 20 -7.69 -5.58 -1.38
N ALA A 21 -7.05 -6.56 -1.99
CA ALA A 21 -7.03 -7.95 -1.56
C ALA A 21 -5.57 -8.38 -1.33
N MET A 22 -5.34 -9.08 -0.23
CA MET A 22 -4.02 -9.48 0.24
C MET A 22 -4.02 -10.98 0.52
N GLY A 23 -3.14 -11.71 -0.13
CA GLY A 23 -2.88 -13.11 0.18
C GLY A 23 -1.72 -13.22 1.17
N LEU A 24 -2.00 -13.73 2.36
CA LEU A 24 -1.01 -14.03 3.39
C LEU A 24 -0.73 -15.52 3.41
N THR A 25 0.50 -15.91 3.09
CA THR A 25 0.94 -17.30 3.28
C THR A 25 1.26 -17.53 4.76
N ILE A 26 0.50 -18.41 5.41
CA ILE A 26 0.64 -18.73 6.82
C ILE A 26 1.05 -20.19 6.97
N ALA A 27 2.06 -20.43 7.80
CA ALA A 27 2.43 -21.75 8.26
C ALA A 27 2.07 -21.86 9.75
N ALA A 28 1.25 -22.84 10.13
CA ALA A 28 0.73 -22.98 11.49
C ALA A 28 0.87 -24.42 12.00
N LYS A 29 1.20 -24.58 13.28
CA LYS A 29 1.25 -25.89 13.94
C LYS A 29 0.78 -25.83 15.41
N PRO A 30 0.14 -26.88 15.94
CA PRO A 30 -0.10 -26.98 17.37
C PRO A 30 1.21 -26.89 18.17
N VAL A 31 1.20 -26.22 19.32
CA VAL A 31 2.37 -26.21 20.22
C VAL A 31 2.67 -27.64 20.68
N GLY A 32 3.91 -28.09 20.48
CA GLY A 32 4.34 -29.48 20.71
C GLY A 32 4.09 -30.44 19.53
N GLY A 33 3.44 -29.98 18.46
CA GLY A 33 3.22 -30.76 17.24
C GLY A 33 4.39 -30.68 16.24
N ALA A 34 4.64 -31.77 15.53
CA ALA A 34 5.70 -31.86 14.52
C ALA A 34 5.24 -31.41 13.11
N SER A 35 3.96 -31.54 12.78
CA SER A 35 3.43 -31.22 11.45
C SER A 35 2.99 -29.76 11.34
N GLU A 36 3.49 -29.07 10.32
CA GLU A 36 3.10 -27.70 9.97
C GLU A 36 2.06 -27.73 8.84
N THR A 37 0.99 -26.95 9.00
CA THR A 37 -0.03 -26.74 7.97
C THR A 37 0.26 -25.41 7.29
N LEU A 38 0.44 -25.45 5.98
CA LEU A 38 0.61 -24.26 5.15
C LEU A 38 -0.73 -23.92 4.48
N GLY A 39 -1.09 -22.63 4.44
CA GLY A 39 -2.23 -22.17 3.68
C GLY A 39 -2.17 -20.68 3.38
N ILE A 40 -3.15 -20.21 2.59
CA ILE A 40 -3.27 -18.81 2.22
C ILE A 40 -4.54 -18.25 2.84
N VAL A 41 -4.39 -17.20 3.63
CA VAL A 41 -5.50 -16.39 4.11
C VAL A 41 -5.63 -15.19 3.19
N TRP A 42 -6.82 -14.98 2.64
CA TRP A 42 -7.13 -13.81 1.85
C TRP A 42 -7.81 -12.77 2.72
N VAL A 43 -7.29 -11.56 2.71
CA VAL A 43 -7.83 -10.42 3.44
C VAL A 43 -8.16 -9.34 2.43
N SER A 44 -9.38 -8.80 2.47
CA SER A 44 -9.76 -7.65 1.68
C SER A 44 -10.12 -6.47 2.57
N ALA A 45 -9.73 -5.26 2.19
CA ALA A 45 -10.06 -4.05 2.93
C ALA A 45 -10.30 -2.88 1.98
N ARG A 46 -10.94 -1.82 2.47
CA ARG A 46 -11.01 -0.55 1.78
C ARG A 46 -9.90 0.38 2.29
N PRO A 47 -8.93 0.78 1.46
CA PRO A 47 -7.96 1.78 1.82
C PRO A 47 -8.62 3.16 1.86
N VAL A 48 -8.35 3.96 2.89
CA VAL A 48 -8.86 5.32 3.04
C VAL A 48 -7.76 6.27 3.51
N ASN A 49 -7.90 7.54 3.14
CA ASN A 49 -7.13 8.65 3.68
C ASN A 49 -8.03 9.89 3.77
N ASP A 50 -7.70 10.78 4.69
CA ASP A 50 -8.28 12.12 4.69
C ASP A 50 -7.78 12.90 3.46
N PRO A 51 -8.63 13.73 2.82
CA PRO A 51 -8.18 14.61 1.74
C PRO A 51 -6.98 15.46 2.16
N GLY A 52 -5.94 15.53 1.32
CA GLY A 52 -4.69 16.23 1.64
C GLY A 52 -3.71 15.46 2.55
N SER A 53 -4.10 14.31 3.08
CA SER A 53 -3.26 13.46 3.93
C SER A 53 -2.61 12.32 3.15
N GLN A 54 -1.34 12.05 3.44
CA GLN A 54 -0.61 10.87 2.95
C GLN A 54 -0.64 9.71 3.95
N LYS A 55 -1.42 9.84 5.03
CA LYS A 55 -1.66 8.76 5.99
C LYS A 55 -2.75 7.85 5.46
N VAL A 56 -2.44 6.57 5.37
CA VAL A 56 -3.35 5.55 4.86
C VAL A 56 -3.81 4.68 6.01
N SER A 57 -5.12 4.50 6.13
CA SER A 57 -5.74 3.49 7.00
C SER A 57 -6.59 2.55 6.15
N PHE A 58 -7.04 1.45 6.77
CA PHE A 58 -7.84 0.44 6.12
C PHE A 58 -9.11 0.21 6.92
N THR A 59 -10.26 0.22 6.24
CA THR A 59 -11.60 -0.02 6.81
C THR A 59 -12.27 -1.21 6.11
N ASP A 60 -13.44 -1.59 6.59
CA ASP A 60 -14.28 -2.64 5.99
C ASP A 60 -13.53 -3.94 5.73
N LEU A 61 -12.74 -4.37 6.72
CA LEU A 61 -11.90 -5.56 6.62
C LEU A 61 -12.77 -6.81 6.51
N GLU A 62 -12.51 -7.62 5.48
CA GLU A 62 -13.11 -8.93 5.26
C GLU A 62 -12.01 -9.98 5.17
N VAL A 63 -12.14 -11.08 5.92
CA VAL A 63 -11.22 -12.21 5.81
C VAL A 63 -11.92 -13.41 5.18
N ARG A 64 -11.26 -14.03 4.19
CA ARG A 64 -11.68 -15.27 3.54
C ARG A 64 -10.54 -16.27 3.57
N GLY A 65 -10.73 -17.39 4.26
CA GLY A 65 -9.78 -18.50 4.25
C GLY A 65 -10.02 -19.43 3.06
N ASN A 66 -8.98 -19.76 2.29
CA ASN A 66 -9.00 -20.93 1.41
C ASN A 66 -7.88 -21.88 1.84
N THR A 67 -8.24 -23.05 2.37
CA THR A 67 -7.30 -23.99 2.97
C THR A 67 -7.45 -25.35 2.31
N ASN A 68 -6.34 -25.85 1.77
CA ASN A 68 -6.25 -27.04 0.92
C ASN A 68 -5.64 -28.25 1.65
N GLY A 69 -6.00 -28.48 2.92
CA GLY A 69 -5.52 -29.65 3.65
C GLY A 69 -6.27 -29.97 4.94
N ILE A 70 -6.13 -31.21 5.40
CA ILE A 70 -6.80 -31.87 6.56
C ILE A 70 -6.62 -31.11 7.90
N GLY A 71 -5.76 -30.09 7.96
CA GLY A 71 -5.62 -29.13 9.08
C GLY A 71 -6.41 -27.81 8.92
N GLY A 72 -7.41 -27.77 8.04
CA GLY A 72 -8.14 -26.57 7.63
C GLY A 72 -8.81 -25.78 8.76
N ASP A 73 -9.17 -26.43 9.87
CA ASP A 73 -9.91 -25.82 10.98
C ASP A 73 -9.08 -24.77 11.74
N ILE A 74 -7.77 -24.99 11.92
CA ILE A 74 -6.88 -24.03 12.60
C ILE A 74 -6.69 -22.77 11.75
N LEU A 75 -6.51 -22.92 10.44
CA LEU A 75 -6.31 -21.79 9.54
C LEU A 75 -7.60 -21.01 9.29
N VAL A 76 -8.76 -21.69 9.31
CA VAL A 76 -10.08 -21.04 9.28
C VAL A 76 -10.32 -20.27 10.57
N GLN A 77 -10.02 -20.84 11.74
CA GLN A 77 -10.15 -20.15 13.03
C GLN A 77 -9.20 -18.94 13.14
N LEU A 78 -7.97 -19.07 12.65
CA LEU A 78 -7.00 -17.97 12.61
C LEU A 78 -7.44 -16.87 11.65
N ALA A 79 -7.95 -17.23 10.46
CA ALA A 79 -8.50 -16.28 9.50
C ALA A 79 -9.72 -15.52 10.05
N ASN A 80 -10.58 -16.19 10.81
CA ASN A 80 -11.75 -15.58 11.43
C ASN A 80 -11.44 -14.84 12.74
N SER A 81 -10.16 -14.73 13.14
CA SER A 81 -9.77 -14.05 14.38
C SER A 81 -9.81 -12.51 14.20
N PRO A 82 -10.64 -11.78 14.98
CA PRO A 82 -10.63 -10.32 14.97
C PRO A 82 -9.26 -9.73 15.33
N ALA A 83 -8.53 -10.37 16.25
CA ALA A 83 -7.20 -9.92 16.66
C ALA A 83 -6.17 -10.00 15.54
N LEU A 84 -6.25 -11.03 14.67
CA LEU A 84 -5.40 -11.09 13.48
C LEU A 84 -5.76 -9.98 12.50
N ALA A 85 -7.05 -9.77 12.30
CA ALA A 85 -7.61 -8.74 11.45
C ALA A 85 -7.12 -7.33 11.85
N GLU A 86 -7.21 -7.00 13.14
CA GLU A 86 -6.72 -5.74 13.71
C GLU A 86 -5.21 -5.59 13.54
N SER A 87 -4.42 -6.61 13.88
CA SER A 87 -2.96 -6.57 13.74
C SER A 87 -2.50 -6.37 12.28
N ILE A 88 -3.22 -6.96 11.32
CA ILE A 88 -3.00 -6.74 9.89
C ILE A 88 -3.34 -5.29 9.53
N ALA A 89 -4.51 -4.78 9.94
CA ALA A 89 -4.91 -3.40 9.66
C ALA A 89 -3.93 -2.36 10.24
N GLU A 90 -3.46 -2.57 11.46
CA GLU A 90 -2.45 -1.75 12.12
C GLU A 90 -1.11 -1.79 11.38
N SER A 91 -0.64 -2.98 11.00
CA SER A 91 0.63 -3.15 10.28
C SER A 91 0.60 -2.56 8.87
N LEU A 92 -0.58 -2.55 8.23
CA LEU A 92 -0.79 -1.93 6.93
C LEU A 92 -0.92 -0.41 7.01
N THR A 93 -1.34 0.13 8.16
CA THR A 93 -1.43 1.57 8.37
C THR A 93 -0.04 2.19 8.25
N GLN A 94 0.21 2.81 7.11
CA GLN A 94 1.48 3.45 6.81
C GLN A 94 1.28 4.94 6.58
N ASN A 95 2.26 5.71 7.04
CA ASN A 95 2.36 7.12 6.73
C ASN A 95 3.36 7.31 5.57
N PHE A 96 2.85 7.62 4.38
CA PHE A 96 3.67 7.81 3.18
C PHE A 96 4.23 9.23 3.04
N THR A 97 4.04 10.13 4.04
CA THR A 97 4.55 11.51 3.97
C THR A 97 6.04 11.56 3.61
N ARG A 98 6.88 10.71 4.19
CA ARG A 98 8.32 10.73 3.93
C ARG A 98 8.66 10.40 2.48
N ASP A 99 8.02 9.37 1.93
CA ASP A 99 8.28 8.93 0.55
C ASP A 99 7.71 9.93 -0.45
N PHE A 100 6.55 10.51 -0.15
CA PHE A 100 5.98 11.61 -0.91
C PHE A 100 6.91 12.83 -0.97
N GLN A 101 7.44 13.28 0.17
CA GLN A 101 8.39 14.40 0.22
C GLN A 101 9.68 14.10 -0.54
N LYS A 102 10.20 12.87 -0.46
CA LYS A 102 11.37 12.46 -1.25
C LYS A 102 11.09 12.51 -2.76
N LEU A 103 9.91 12.06 -3.19
CA LEU A 103 9.52 12.11 -4.60
C LEU A 103 9.36 13.56 -5.07
N LEU A 104 8.67 14.42 -4.31
CA LEU A 104 8.55 15.85 -4.63
C LEU A 104 9.91 16.53 -4.75
N ALA A 105 10.84 16.27 -3.82
CA ALA A 105 12.18 16.82 -3.88
C ALA A 105 12.99 16.32 -5.09
N LYS A 106 12.72 15.11 -5.61
CA LYS A 106 13.32 14.63 -6.86
C LYS A 106 12.72 15.35 -8.07
N VAL A 107 11.39 15.52 -8.10
CA VAL A 107 10.67 16.20 -9.18
C VAL A 107 11.08 17.67 -9.25
N GLN A 108 11.11 18.39 -8.12
CA GLN A 108 11.58 19.78 -8.06
C GLN A 108 13.00 19.90 -8.63
N ARG A 109 13.94 19.05 -8.20
CA ARG A 109 15.31 19.06 -8.74
C ARG A 109 15.38 18.83 -10.25
N ALA A 110 14.51 18.00 -10.82
CA ALA A 110 14.48 17.75 -12.26
C ALA A 110 13.85 18.91 -13.08
N ILE A 111 13.02 19.74 -12.45
CA ILE A 111 12.27 20.83 -13.09
C ILE A 111 12.97 22.20 -12.95
N VAL A 112 13.78 22.38 -11.89
CA VAL A 112 14.41 23.68 -11.55
C VAL A 112 15.23 24.27 -12.69
N GLU A 113 15.92 23.45 -13.48
CA GLU A 113 16.60 23.93 -14.68
C GLU A 113 16.69 22.82 -15.73
N LYS A 114 15.90 22.94 -16.79
CA LYS A 114 16.00 22.09 -17.97
C LYS A 114 16.43 22.93 -19.16
N ARG A 115 17.59 22.62 -19.72
CA ARG A 115 18.04 23.20 -20.99
C ARG A 115 17.60 22.31 -22.15
N GLU A 116 16.94 22.92 -23.12
CA GLU A 116 16.48 22.28 -24.35
C GLU A 116 16.91 23.18 -25.52
N GLY A 117 18.00 22.81 -26.20
CA GLY A 117 18.66 23.69 -27.18
C GLY A 117 19.08 25.02 -26.57
N ASP A 118 18.72 26.13 -27.23
CA ASP A 118 18.99 27.50 -26.78
C ASP A 118 18.01 28.00 -25.71
N PHE A 119 17.13 27.15 -25.17
CA PHE A 119 16.16 27.55 -24.16
C PHE A 119 16.52 26.96 -22.80
N VAL A 120 16.49 27.80 -21.77
CA VAL A 120 16.58 27.42 -20.36
C VAL A 120 15.20 27.56 -19.75
N ILE A 121 14.62 26.45 -19.32
CA ILE A 121 13.33 26.41 -18.63
C ILE A 121 13.61 26.32 -17.13
N ARG A 122 13.14 27.31 -16.39
CA ARG A 122 13.12 27.31 -14.92
C ARG A 122 11.69 27.22 -14.46
N ALA A 123 11.34 26.16 -13.76
CA ALA A 123 10.00 26.00 -13.22
C ALA A 123 10.02 25.79 -11.71
N ASP A 124 9.03 26.38 -11.06
CA ASP A 124 8.82 26.36 -9.62
C ASP A 124 7.48 25.69 -9.33
N ILE A 125 7.52 24.65 -8.48
CA ILE A 125 6.31 23.97 -8.00
C ILE A 125 5.81 24.72 -6.78
N GLY A 126 4.64 25.34 -6.90
CA GLY A 126 4.01 26.10 -5.82
C GLY A 126 3.17 25.21 -4.91
N ARG A 127 1.93 24.92 -5.31
CA ARG A 127 0.97 24.17 -4.49
C ARG A 127 0.88 22.73 -4.96
N VAL A 128 0.98 21.79 -4.02
CA VAL A 128 0.72 20.38 -4.27
C VAL A 128 -0.45 19.92 -3.41
N THR A 129 -1.44 19.27 -4.03
CA THR A 129 -2.59 18.68 -3.35
C THR A 129 -2.67 17.19 -3.63
N THR A 130 -3.23 16.43 -2.69
CA THR A 130 -3.44 14.99 -2.82
C THR A 130 -4.91 14.66 -2.66
N GLY A 131 -5.37 13.69 -3.45
CA GLY A 131 -6.76 13.24 -3.47
C GLY A 131 -7.04 12.09 -2.52
N ALA A 132 -8.20 11.47 -2.70
CA ALA A 132 -8.51 10.20 -2.05
C ALA A 132 -7.73 9.05 -2.71
N LEU A 133 -7.24 8.13 -1.89
CA LEU A 133 -6.65 6.88 -2.33
C LEU A 133 -7.59 6.10 -3.23
N LYS A 134 -7.00 5.42 -4.19
CA LYS A 134 -7.70 4.52 -5.08
C LYS A 134 -6.94 3.21 -5.18
N ALA A 135 -7.68 2.11 -5.21
CA ALA A 135 -7.14 0.78 -5.48
C ALA A 135 -7.41 0.43 -6.94
N ALA A 136 -6.36 0.12 -7.72
CA ALA A 136 -6.49 -0.38 -9.09
C ALA A 136 -5.28 -1.20 -9.50
N GLY A 137 -5.48 -2.16 -10.40
CA GLY A 137 -4.41 -3.05 -10.87
C GLY A 137 -3.74 -3.76 -9.70
N GLN A 138 -2.40 -3.72 -9.64
CA GLN A 138 -1.62 -4.38 -8.60
C GLN A 138 -1.28 -3.49 -7.39
N GLY A 139 -2.01 -2.38 -7.15
CA GLY A 139 -1.63 -1.53 -6.01
C GLY A 139 -2.60 -0.40 -5.64
N LEU A 140 -2.09 0.43 -4.74
CA LEU A 140 -2.73 1.66 -4.29
C LEU A 140 -2.08 2.85 -5.00
N TYR A 141 -2.91 3.80 -5.42
CA TYR A 141 -2.44 5.05 -5.99
C TYR A 141 -3.10 6.23 -5.29
N LEU A 142 -2.28 7.22 -4.96
CA LEU A 142 -2.71 8.49 -4.41
C LEU A 142 -2.65 9.52 -5.55
N PRO A 143 -3.79 10.05 -6.03
CA PRO A 143 -3.79 11.13 -7.00
C PRO A 143 -3.11 12.36 -6.43
N VAL A 144 -2.23 12.98 -7.22
CA VAL A 144 -1.48 14.19 -6.86
C VAL A 144 -1.69 15.22 -7.95
N TRP A 145 -2.00 16.45 -7.55
CA TRP A 145 -2.02 17.61 -8.44
C TRP A 145 -0.99 18.62 -7.97
N ALA A 146 -0.31 19.26 -8.91
CA ALA A 146 0.68 20.28 -8.63
C ALA A 146 0.39 21.50 -9.51
N GLU A 147 0.43 22.68 -8.91
CA GLU A 147 0.33 23.99 -9.55
C GLU A 147 1.65 24.72 -9.35
N GLY A 148 2.10 25.47 -10.37
CA GLY A 148 3.40 26.12 -10.35
C GLY A 148 3.54 27.18 -11.42
N THR A 149 4.72 27.80 -11.46
CA THR A 149 5.08 28.80 -12.47
C THR A 149 6.28 28.32 -13.26
N ALA A 150 6.40 28.76 -14.51
CA ALA A 150 7.56 28.46 -15.34
C ALA A 150 8.03 29.75 -16.03
N ARG A 151 9.35 29.93 -16.11
CA ARG A 151 10.01 30.93 -16.93
C ARG A 151 10.87 30.24 -17.97
N VAL A 152 10.82 30.76 -19.19
CA VAL A 152 11.64 30.28 -20.31
C VAL A 152 12.54 31.43 -20.72
N GLU A 153 13.84 31.20 -20.63
CA GLU A 153 14.87 32.15 -21.02
C GLU A 153 15.55 31.63 -22.29
N TYR A 154 15.64 32.47 -23.32
CA TYR A 154 16.43 32.16 -24.51
C TYR A 154 17.90 32.55 -24.26
N VAL A 155 18.78 31.56 -24.31
CA VAL A 155 20.23 31.68 -24.09
C VAL A 155 20.93 30.96 -25.25
N PRO A 156 21.13 31.68 -26.38
CA PRO A 156 21.81 31.12 -27.54
C PRO A 156 23.26 30.80 -27.23
N HIS A 157 23.76 29.72 -27.82
CA HIS A 157 25.16 29.30 -27.72
C HIS A 157 26.05 30.08 -28.68
#